data_AF-A0A6M1NFP8-F1
#
_entry.id   AF-A0A6M1NFP8-F1
#
_cell.length_a   1.000
_cell.length_b   1.000
_cell.length_c   1.000
_cell.angle_alpha   90.00
_cell.angle_beta   90.00
_cell.angle_gamma   90.00
#
_symmetry.space_group_name_H-M   'P 1'
#
loop_
_entity.id
_entity.type
_entity.pdbx_description
1 polymer ?
#
loop_
_entity_poly.entity_id
_entity_poly.type
_entity_poly.pdbx_seq_one_letter_code
_entity_poly.pdbx_strand_id
1 'polypeptide(L)'
;MYKIFASILLVSLNLQGLFAQQAGIINYNDDKDVKLLFDYYHHNLPSTKVGNHIVTGSWLDSDGRYGWNDFVHTNTLDHAYTILSKEYSISMGRSPYSEQLLKGFDGVVIFAADNPELIAGAKVISDQEISVLEKFVEEGGSLMLMLNAMVEDRFSESFETNQVKKLLRKFGLAWNNDDTHYSDNVIPTGHPYFYDVPVFHYGAGCTLNILPEAKNPEVLLDVYSDSTYTDRSVSGPGIVLVRPGKGKVILVGDAGSWTGNISRPWADNGKILQQLFRYMKPDRGIRPAVYERDRPLYYEVTVTGLQAVPGGNSLSKISHPKYRMFSPRPTTDMPYFEASADLKVTAERDTVLNAFYTNIDVQDFKWFDQSVSDRKKQSVSMVISRQGKVSNVHSEGWYAQWLSADLPIISALSPVDGLRPADSWQSEESLRVPALRATDLPSMKTVDVDILYAKDTVYLGQSCRYLVSSGEAWLSDWDIKIEDLLPKEEIQRVGGSNYHYLNKRGGKILFKREQFVDGITGHVVEARLQTRIISWIQDKRKPIAKSNLDKDNETIISLATITTFKLKQ
;
A
#
# COMPACT_ATOMS: atom_id res chain seq x y z
N MET A 1 -36.61 49.50 -36.38
CA MET A 1 -36.27 49.63 -34.94
C MET A 1 -36.48 48.30 -34.20
N TYR A 2 -35.97 47.17 -34.73
CA TYR A 2 -36.22 45.80 -34.21
C TYR A 2 -35.05 44.82 -34.46
N LYS A 3 -33.81 45.32 -34.55
CA LYS A 3 -32.62 44.47 -34.81
C LYS A 3 -31.45 44.66 -33.83
N ILE A 4 -31.60 45.50 -32.80
CA ILE A 4 -30.53 45.75 -31.81
C ILE A 4 -30.81 45.03 -30.47
N PHE A 5 -32.05 44.60 -30.20
CA PHE A 5 -32.40 43.92 -28.94
C PHE A 5 -32.10 42.40 -28.92
N ALA A 6 -31.98 41.73 -30.07
CA ALA A 6 -31.76 40.29 -30.12
C ALA A 6 -30.28 39.88 -29.93
N SER A 7 -29.33 40.76 -30.26
CA SER A 7 -27.90 40.47 -30.19
C SER A 7 -27.30 40.73 -28.79
N ILE A 8 -27.93 41.58 -27.98
CA ILE A 8 -27.49 41.83 -26.60
C ILE A 8 -27.95 40.68 -25.67
N LEU A 9 -29.08 40.02 -25.97
CA LEU A 9 -29.58 38.88 -25.18
C LEU A 9 -28.80 37.58 -25.43
N LEU A 10 -28.29 37.35 -26.65
CA LEU A 10 -27.52 36.14 -26.98
C LEU A 10 -26.05 36.18 -26.53
N VAL A 11 -25.48 37.38 -26.34
CA VAL A 11 -24.11 37.54 -25.81
C VAL A 11 -24.10 37.51 -24.28
N SER A 12 -25.20 37.87 -23.61
CA SER A 12 -25.34 37.73 -22.16
C SER A 12 -25.65 36.29 -21.71
N LEU A 13 -26.20 35.44 -22.59
CA LEU A 13 -26.45 34.01 -22.31
C LEU A 13 -25.24 33.09 -22.53
N ASN A 14 -24.24 33.49 -23.33
CA ASN A 14 -23.04 32.67 -23.57
C ASN A 14 -21.87 32.96 -22.63
N LEU A 15 -21.90 34.04 -21.85
CA LEU A 15 -20.89 34.33 -20.82
C LEU A 15 -21.25 33.79 -19.43
N GLN A 16 -22.48 33.31 -19.23
CA GLN A 16 -22.91 32.65 -17.98
C GLN A 16 -22.81 31.11 -18.04
N GLY A 17 -22.56 30.53 -19.22
CA GLY A 17 -22.70 29.09 -19.46
C GLY A 17 -21.50 28.19 -19.11
N LEU A 18 -20.34 28.74 -18.75
CA LEU A 18 -19.15 27.94 -18.44
C LEU A 18 -18.82 27.83 -16.94
N PHE A 19 -19.49 28.60 -16.08
CA PHE A 19 -19.29 28.56 -14.63
C PHE A 19 -20.55 28.86 -13.80
N ALA A 20 -21.75 28.76 -14.38
CA ALA A 20 -22.97 28.72 -13.56
C ALA A 20 -22.91 27.45 -12.68
N GLN A 21 -22.71 27.63 -11.38
CA GLN A 21 -22.69 26.56 -10.38
C GLN A 21 -24.02 25.80 -10.43
N GLN A 22 -24.08 24.68 -11.16
CA GLN A 22 -25.20 23.76 -11.04
C GLN A 22 -25.23 23.24 -9.60
N ALA A 23 -26.33 23.50 -8.90
CA ALA A 23 -26.65 22.82 -7.65
C ALA A 23 -26.83 21.32 -7.95
N GLY A 24 -26.26 20.47 -7.10
CA GLY A 24 -26.39 19.01 -7.23
C GLY A 24 -25.08 18.27 -6.99
N ILE A 25 -24.94 17.11 -7.65
CA ILE A 25 -23.78 16.25 -7.59
C ILE A 25 -23.02 16.35 -8.90
N ILE A 26 -21.69 16.49 -8.84
CA ILE A 26 -20.81 16.33 -9.99
C ILE A 26 -20.06 15.02 -9.83
N ASN A 27 -20.22 14.09 -10.78
CA ASN A 27 -19.44 12.86 -10.77
C ASN A 27 -18.12 13.08 -11.50
N TYR A 28 -17.01 12.80 -10.83
CA TYR A 28 -15.68 12.80 -11.43
C TYR A 28 -15.44 11.49 -12.18
N ASN A 29 -15.81 10.37 -11.55
CA ASN A 29 -15.82 9.04 -12.14
C ASN A 29 -16.86 8.14 -11.45
N ASP A 30 -17.40 7.16 -12.19
CA ASP A 30 -18.50 6.29 -11.73
C ASP A 30 -18.19 4.79 -11.95
N ASP A 31 -16.92 4.43 -12.16
CA ASP A 31 -16.49 3.10 -12.61
C ASP A 31 -16.04 2.15 -11.49
N LYS A 32 -16.10 2.59 -10.23
CA LYS A 32 -15.69 1.81 -9.04
C LYS A 32 -16.87 1.56 -8.11
N ASP A 33 -16.86 0.42 -7.41
CA ASP A 33 -17.97 0.07 -6.51
C ASP A 33 -17.87 0.65 -5.09
N VAL A 34 -16.90 1.52 -4.79
CA VAL A 34 -16.93 2.34 -3.54
C VAL A 34 -17.11 3.80 -3.94
N LYS A 35 -18.15 4.43 -3.42
CA LYS A 35 -18.57 5.79 -3.79
C LYS A 35 -18.32 6.78 -2.66
N LEU A 36 -17.55 7.81 -2.95
CA LEU A 36 -17.19 8.86 -2.01
C LEU A 36 -17.78 10.21 -2.45
N LEU A 37 -18.41 10.91 -1.51
CA LEU A 37 -18.91 12.27 -1.69
C LEU A 37 -17.97 13.27 -1.00
N PHE A 38 -17.32 14.12 -1.78
CA PHE A 38 -16.49 15.22 -1.29
C PHE A 38 -17.35 16.48 -1.15
N ASP A 39 -17.23 17.16 -0.01
CA ASP A 39 -17.98 18.38 0.29
C ASP A 39 -17.47 19.57 -0.51
N TYR A 40 -18.30 20.11 -1.40
CA TYR A 40 -18.08 21.40 -2.07
C TYR A 40 -19.28 22.33 -1.90
N TYR A 41 -20.09 22.09 -0.87
CA TYR A 41 -21.18 22.98 -0.51
C TYR A 41 -20.78 23.90 0.64
N HIS A 42 -20.08 23.35 1.64
CA HIS A 42 -19.54 24.08 2.80
C HIS A 42 -18.10 24.57 2.59
N HIS A 43 -17.57 24.37 1.38
CA HIS A 43 -16.26 24.81 0.95
C HIS A 43 -16.36 25.51 -0.40
N ASN A 44 -15.90 26.75 -0.48
CA ASN A 44 -15.97 27.57 -1.68
C ASN A 44 -15.09 26.99 -2.78
N LEU A 45 -15.55 27.17 -4.01
CA LEU A 45 -14.76 26.79 -5.18
C LEU A 45 -13.76 27.90 -5.53
N PRO A 46 -12.65 27.55 -6.21
CA PRO A 46 -11.73 28.51 -6.79
C PRO A 46 -12.46 29.64 -7.52
N SER A 47 -12.19 30.88 -7.15
CA SER A 47 -12.87 32.07 -7.69
C SER A 47 -11.91 33.21 -8.07
N THR A 48 -10.65 33.17 -7.60
CA THR A 48 -9.62 34.17 -7.88
C THR A 48 -9.20 34.12 -9.34
N LYS A 49 -9.37 35.22 -10.06
CA LYS A 49 -8.96 35.32 -11.47
C LYS A 49 -7.53 35.80 -11.61
N VAL A 50 -6.73 35.06 -12.36
CA VAL A 50 -5.39 35.48 -12.81
C VAL A 50 -5.45 35.72 -14.32
N GLY A 51 -5.47 36.99 -14.71
CA GLY A 51 -5.74 37.36 -16.10
C GLY A 51 -7.13 36.94 -16.56
N ASN A 52 -7.27 36.53 -17.82
CA ASN A 52 -8.58 36.27 -18.44
C ASN A 52 -9.05 34.81 -18.37
N HIS A 53 -8.14 33.86 -18.14
CA HIS A 53 -8.40 32.44 -18.38
C HIS A 53 -8.07 31.52 -17.21
N ILE A 54 -7.39 32.03 -16.19
CA ILE A 54 -7.03 31.23 -15.01
C ILE A 54 -7.95 31.61 -13.87
N VAL A 55 -8.55 30.60 -13.25
CA VAL A 55 -9.29 30.70 -11.99
C VAL A 55 -8.61 29.77 -10.99
N THR A 56 -8.35 30.27 -9.80
CA THR A 56 -7.57 29.59 -8.76
C THR A 56 -8.05 29.98 -7.36
N GLY A 57 -7.62 29.28 -6.33
CA GLY A 57 -7.87 29.61 -4.93
C GLY A 57 -7.14 30.88 -4.48
N SER A 58 -7.44 31.32 -3.27
CA SER A 58 -6.80 32.47 -2.62
C SER A 58 -5.44 32.11 -2.02
N TRP A 59 -4.45 32.98 -2.27
CA TRP A 59 -3.14 32.92 -1.61
C TRP A 59 -3.11 33.68 -0.27
N LEU A 60 -4.16 34.44 0.05
CA LEU A 60 -4.23 35.26 1.26
C LEU A 60 -4.93 34.52 2.40
N ASP A 61 -5.89 33.67 2.08
CA ASP A 61 -6.73 32.92 3.00
C ASP A 61 -7.11 31.56 2.40
N SER A 62 -8.01 30.82 3.07
CA SER A 62 -8.48 29.51 2.65
C SER A 62 -9.53 29.52 1.53
N ASP A 63 -9.99 30.70 1.07
CA ASP A 63 -11.09 30.79 0.10
C ASP A 63 -10.73 30.13 -1.23
N GLY A 64 -11.55 29.17 -1.66
CA GLY A 64 -11.34 28.46 -2.92
C GLY A 64 -10.10 27.55 -2.96
N ARG A 65 -9.41 27.31 -1.83
CA ARG A 65 -8.38 26.24 -1.73
C ARG A 65 -9.04 24.87 -1.85
N TYR A 66 -8.26 23.80 -1.93
CA TYR A 66 -8.72 22.39 -2.02
C TYR A 66 -9.64 22.10 -3.21
N GLY A 67 -9.69 23.01 -4.18
CA GLY A 67 -10.37 22.82 -5.46
C GLY A 67 -9.80 21.62 -6.20
N TRP A 68 -10.68 20.81 -6.78
CA TRP A 68 -10.28 19.69 -7.64
C TRP A 68 -9.91 20.13 -9.05
N ASN A 69 -10.46 21.27 -9.49
CA ASN A 69 -10.30 21.83 -10.82
C ASN A 69 -9.37 23.05 -10.85
N ASP A 70 -8.65 23.29 -9.75
CA ASP A 70 -7.59 24.29 -9.69
C ASP A 70 -6.26 23.60 -9.98
N PHE A 71 -5.67 23.93 -11.13
CA PHE A 71 -4.40 23.38 -11.60
C PHE A 71 -3.24 24.37 -11.42
N VAL A 72 -3.46 25.45 -10.65
CA VAL A 72 -2.49 26.54 -10.49
C VAL A 72 -2.06 26.71 -9.04
N HIS A 73 -2.99 26.62 -8.09
CA HIS A 73 -2.63 26.70 -6.68
C HIS A 73 -1.96 25.41 -6.20
N THR A 74 -1.06 25.51 -5.23
CA THR A 74 -0.38 24.34 -4.63
C THR A 74 -1.21 23.69 -3.51
N ASN A 75 -2.33 24.28 -3.11
CA ASN A 75 -3.20 23.80 -2.03
C ASN A 75 -4.49 23.24 -2.61
N THR A 76 -4.36 22.47 -3.68
CA THR A 76 -5.45 21.87 -4.45
C THR A 76 -5.48 20.38 -4.17
N LEU A 77 -6.60 19.73 -4.45
CA LEU A 77 -6.75 18.28 -4.22
C LEU A 77 -6.61 17.46 -5.51
N ASP A 78 -6.25 18.08 -6.64
CA ASP A 78 -6.10 17.42 -7.95
C ASP A 78 -5.17 16.19 -7.92
N HIS A 79 -4.05 16.27 -7.17
CA HIS A 79 -3.19 15.12 -6.91
C HIS A 79 -3.91 14.02 -6.13
N ALA A 80 -4.62 14.38 -5.06
CA ALA A 80 -5.41 13.43 -4.27
C ALA A 80 -6.49 12.74 -5.12
N TYR A 81 -7.24 13.48 -5.96
CA TYR A 81 -8.21 12.90 -6.88
C TYR A 81 -7.57 11.95 -7.89
N THR A 82 -6.41 12.31 -8.45
CA THR A 82 -5.68 11.46 -9.40
C THR A 82 -5.25 10.13 -8.76
N ILE A 83 -4.84 10.17 -7.49
CA ILE A 83 -4.46 8.98 -6.73
C ILE A 83 -5.69 8.13 -6.38
N LEU A 84 -6.74 8.75 -5.84
CA LEU A 84 -7.93 8.08 -5.30
C LEU A 84 -8.86 7.54 -6.39
N SER A 85 -8.97 8.19 -7.55
CA SER A 85 -9.83 7.75 -8.66
C SER A 85 -9.46 6.37 -9.22
N LYS A 86 -8.27 5.86 -8.90
CA LYS A 86 -7.86 4.48 -9.22
C LYS A 86 -8.64 3.43 -8.42
N GLU A 87 -9.12 3.77 -7.22
CA GLU A 87 -9.79 2.85 -6.30
C GLU A 87 -11.25 3.23 -5.98
N TYR A 88 -11.61 4.52 -6.10
CA TYR A 88 -12.92 5.05 -5.69
C TYR A 88 -13.65 5.75 -6.84
N SER A 89 -14.98 5.68 -6.82
CA SER A 89 -15.86 6.57 -7.59
C SER A 89 -16.07 7.82 -6.77
N ILE A 90 -15.64 8.95 -7.31
CA ILE A 90 -15.59 10.20 -6.56
C ILE A 90 -16.62 11.17 -7.13
N SER A 91 -17.44 11.75 -6.24
CA SER A 91 -18.41 12.78 -6.58
C SER A 91 -18.22 14.01 -5.70
N MET A 92 -18.54 15.18 -6.22
CA MET A 92 -18.56 16.45 -5.49
C MET A 92 -20.00 16.85 -5.15
N GLY A 93 -20.30 17.04 -3.87
CA GLY A 93 -21.59 17.52 -3.39
C GLY A 93 -21.65 19.03 -3.35
N ARG A 94 -22.62 19.64 -4.04
CA ARG A 94 -22.86 21.10 -4.04
C ARG A 94 -24.24 21.45 -3.49
N SER A 95 -24.73 20.65 -2.54
CA SER A 95 -26.03 20.83 -1.87
C SER A 95 -25.89 20.47 -0.38
N PRO A 96 -26.75 21.00 0.51
CA PRO A 96 -26.80 20.59 1.91
C PRO A 96 -26.97 19.08 2.06
N TYR A 97 -26.44 18.52 3.14
CA TYR A 97 -26.60 17.11 3.44
C TYR A 97 -28.07 16.75 3.70
N SER A 98 -28.53 15.72 2.99
CA SER A 98 -29.85 15.11 3.19
C SER A 98 -29.76 13.60 3.01
N GLU A 99 -30.70 12.86 3.58
CA GLU A 99 -30.76 11.39 3.39
C GLU A 99 -30.80 11.03 1.90
N GLN A 100 -31.49 11.83 1.09
CA GLN A 100 -31.59 11.63 -0.35
C GLN A 100 -30.27 11.89 -1.08
N LEU A 101 -29.48 12.87 -0.63
CA LEU A 101 -28.14 13.14 -1.19
C LEU A 101 -27.18 12.00 -0.87
N LEU A 102 -27.17 11.53 0.38
CA LEU A 102 -26.24 10.50 0.85
C LEU A 102 -26.61 9.09 0.41
N LYS A 103 -27.83 8.89 -0.10
CA LYS A 103 -28.31 7.59 -0.58
C LYS A 103 -27.42 7.04 -1.69
N GLY A 104 -26.75 5.93 -1.40
CA GLY A 104 -25.89 5.22 -2.36
C GLY A 104 -24.44 5.66 -2.36
N PHE A 105 -24.03 6.54 -1.44
CA PHE A 105 -22.62 6.78 -1.13
C PHE A 105 -22.18 5.88 0.04
N ASP A 106 -20.93 5.43 -0.01
CA ASP A 106 -20.30 4.64 1.04
C ASP A 106 -19.58 5.54 2.05
N GLY A 107 -19.13 6.73 1.62
CA GLY A 107 -18.51 7.68 2.53
C GLY A 107 -18.61 9.14 2.09
N VAL A 108 -18.42 10.02 3.08
CA VAL A 108 -18.41 11.48 2.94
C VAL A 108 -17.07 12.03 3.43
N VAL A 109 -16.50 12.99 2.69
CA VAL A 109 -15.24 13.66 3.02
C VAL A 109 -15.48 15.16 3.12
N ILE A 110 -15.23 15.72 4.30
CA ILE A 110 -15.31 17.15 4.59
C ILE A 110 -13.89 17.63 4.84
N PHE A 111 -13.45 18.67 4.13
CA PHE A 111 -12.13 19.26 4.31
C PHE A 111 -12.30 20.73 4.67
N ALA A 112 -11.69 21.13 5.79
CA ALA A 112 -11.50 22.50 6.25
C ALA A 112 -12.64 23.47 5.91
N ALA A 113 -13.87 23.15 6.34
CA ALA A 113 -15.07 23.93 6.02
C ALA A 113 -14.85 25.44 6.25
N ASP A 114 -15.33 26.27 5.32
CA ASP A 114 -14.99 27.68 5.26
C ASP A 114 -15.34 28.43 6.55
N ASN A 115 -14.39 29.17 7.11
CA ASN A 115 -14.62 30.01 8.28
C ASN A 115 -15.46 31.25 7.89
N PRO A 116 -16.69 31.43 8.42
CA PRO A 116 -17.54 32.59 8.10
C PRO A 116 -16.99 33.93 8.61
N GLU A 117 -16.00 33.92 9.52
CA GLU A 117 -15.30 35.14 9.94
C GLU A 117 -14.28 35.63 8.91
N LEU A 118 -13.80 34.75 8.02
CA LEU A 118 -12.86 35.07 6.94
C LEU A 118 -13.57 35.20 5.59
N ILE A 119 -14.47 34.26 5.31
CA ILE A 119 -15.04 34.05 3.98
C ILE A 119 -16.49 34.51 3.99
N ALA A 120 -16.75 35.64 3.35
CA ALA A 120 -18.08 36.21 3.26
C ALA A 120 -19.04 35.27 2.51
N GLY A 121 -20.13 34.88 3.17
CA GLY A 121 -21.12 33.97 2.60
C GLY A 121 -20.77 32.48 2.71
N ALA A 122 -19.73 32.13 3.48
CA ALA A 122 -19.43 30.75 3.85
C ALA A 122 -20.70 30.05 4.38
N LYS A 123 -20.94 28.84 3.88
CA LYS A 123 -22.10 28.05 4.28
C LYS A 123 -21.70 27.12 5.40
N VAL A 124 -22.39 27.25 6.52
CA VAL A 124 -22.11 26.47 7.72
C VAL A 124 -23.00 25.22 7.75
N ILE A 125 -22.44 24.08 8.17
CA ILE A 125 -23.17 22.82 8.37
C ILE A 125 -24.27 23.05 9.42
N SER A 126 -25.51 22.81 9.05
CA SER A 126 -26.65 23.00 9.96
C SER A 126 -26.87 21.83 10.93
N ASP A 127 -27.62 22.07 12.00
CA ASP A 127 -28.03 21.04 12.96
C ASP A 127 -28.75 19.85 12.29
N GLN A 128 -29.56 20.14 11.28
CA GLN A 128 -30.28 19.12 10.52
C GLN A 128 -29.33 18.24 9.72
N GLU A 129 -28.29 18.84 9.13
CA GLU A 129 -27.24 18.13 8.39
C GLU A 129 -26.39 17.26 9.34
N ILE A 130 -26.07 17.77 10.53
CA ILE A 130 -25.39 16.98 11.57
C ILE A 130 -26.21 15.73 11.91
N SER A 131 -27.52 15.85 12.11
CA SER A 131 -28.39 14.69 12.37
C SER A 131 -28.44 13.70 11.20
N VAL A 132 -28.38 14.19 9.95
CA VAL A 132 -28.31 13.34 8.76
C VAL A 132 -26.97 12.60 8.70
N LEU A 133 -25.86 13.27 8.95
CA LEU A 133 -24.52 12.66 8.97
C LEU A 133 -24.36 11.64 10.10
N GLU A 134 -24.89 11.95 11.30
CA GLU A 134 -24.95 11.02 12.43
C GLU A 134 -25.68 9.73 12.05
N LYS A 135 -26.89 9.85 11.48
CA LYS A 135 -27.66 8.70 11.00
C LYS A 135 -26.95 7.93 9.88
N PHE A 136 -26.34 8.63 8.92
CA PHE A 136 -25.58 8.01 7.83
C PHE A 136 -24.47 7.11 8.37
N VAL A 137 -23.72 7.58 9.37
CA VAL A 137 -22.67 6.78 10.01
C VAL A 137 -23.25 5.63 10.82
N GLU A 138 -24.33 5.84 11.59
CA GLU A 138 -24.99 4.76 12.34
C GLU A 138 -25.48 3.62 11.43
N GLU A 139 -25.91 3.95 10.21
CA GLU A 139 -26.40 3.01 9.20
C GLU A 139 -25.28 2.29 8.43
N GLY A 140 -24.01 2.69 8.60
CA GLY A 140 -22.85 2.00 8.02
C GLY A 140 -21.97 2.85 7.10
N GLY A 141 -22.33 4.12 6.87
CA GLY A 141 -21.52 5.06 6.10
C GLY A 141 -20.23 5.47 6.83
N SER A 142 -19.21 5.85 6.07
CA SER A 142 -17.97 6.39 6.62
C SER A 142 -17.92 7.91 6.49
N LEU A 143 -17.50 8.62 7.53
CA LEU A 143 -17.32 10.07 7.53
C LEU A 143 -15.86 10.41 7.80
N MET A 144 -15.24 11.20 6.93
CA MET A 144 -13.90 11.75 7.15
C MET A 144 -13.99 13.27 7.26
N LEU A 145 -13.40 13.81 8.31
CA LEU A 145 -13.19 15.25 8.46
C LEU A 145 -11.70 15.54 8.50
N MET A 146 -11.26 16.50 7.69
CA MET A 146 -9.90 17.02 7.68
C MET A 146 -9.93 18.47 8.15
N LEU A 147 -9.15 18.79 9.18
CA LEU A 147 -9.06 20.12 9.77
C LEU A 147 -7.78 20.84 9.31
N ASN A 148 -7.41 21.93 9.96
CA ASN A 148 -6.08 22.55 9.88
C ASN A 148 -5.67 23.00 11.29
N ALA A 149 -4.49 23.58 11.46
CA ALA A 149 -4.08 24.25 12.70
C ALA A 149 -5.06 25.38 13.10
N MET A 150 -5.19 25.64 14.40
CA MET A 150 -6.06 26.67 14.93
C MET A 150 -5.33 27.50 16.00
N VAL A 151 -4.55 28.46 15.52
CA VAL A 151 -3.72 29.40 16.29
C VAL A 151 -3.81 30.80 15.67
N GLU A 152 -3.55 31.84 16.47
CA GLU A 152 -3.74 33.25 16.06
C GLU A 152 -2.92 33.62 14.81
N ASP A 153 -1.69 33.12 14.69
CA ASP A 153 -0.79 33.33 13.55
C ASP A 153 -1.19 32.56 12.29
N ARG A 154 -2.16 31.64 12.39
CA ARG A 154 -2.74 30.90 11.26
C ARG A 154 -4.23 31.13 11.07
N PHE A 155 -4.76 32.25 11.59
CA PHE A 155 -6.17 32.56 11.43
C PHE A 155 -6.64 32.53 9.95
N SER A 156 -5.79 32.92 9.00
CA SER A 156 -6.09 32.88 7.56
C SER A 156 -6.29 31.47 6.97
N GLU A 157 -5.87 30.42 7.68
CA GLU A 157 -6.02 29.01 7.28
C GLU A 157 -7.05 28.26 8.16
N SER A 158 -7.72 28.99 9.05
CA SER A 158 -8.72 28.42 9.97
C SER A 158 -9.99 27.99 9.25
N PHE A 159 -10.79 27.19 9.95
CA PHE A 159 -12.02 26.57 9.47
C PHE A 159 -13.20 26.94 10.39
N GLU A 160 -14.42 26.65 9.96
CA GLU A 160 -15.63 26.84 10.77
C GLU A 160 -15.56 25.99 12.05
N THR A 161 -15.57 26.62 13.23
CA THR A 161 -15.33 25.89 14.48
C THR A 161 -16.60 25.52 15.25
N ASN A 162 -17.71 26.23 15.11
CA ASN A 162 -18.87 26.02 15.97
C ASN A 162 -19.63 24.75 15.60
N GLN A 163 -20.00 24.59 14.34
CA GLN A 163 -20.78 23.45 13.87
C GLN A 163 -19.92 22.21 13.63
N VAL A 164 -18.68 22.38 13.18
CA VAL A 164 -17.70 21.27 13.14
C VAL A 164 -17.47 20.69 14.54
N LYS A 165 -17.33 21.52 15.58
CA LYS A 165 -17.23 21.04 16.97
C LYS A 165 -18.48 20.29 17.43
N LYS A 166 -19.67 20.78 17.05
CA LYS A 166 -20.92 20.11 17.38
C LYS A 166 -21.02 18.73 16.71
N LEU A 167 -20.63 18.63 15.44
CA LEU A 167 -20.57 17.38 14.68
C LEU A 167 -19.58 16.39 15.30
N LEU A 168 -18.32 16.79 15.52
CA LEU A 168 -17.28 15.90 16.05
C LEU A 168 -17.61 15.38 17.45
N ARG A 169 -18.23 16.21 18.30
CA ARG A 169 -18.69 15.79 19.63
C ARG A 169 -19.75 14.70 19.60
N LYS A 170 -20.55 14.56 18.53
CA LYS A 170 -21.47 13.41 18.38
C LYS A 170 -20.75 12.06 18.37
N PHE A 171 -19.48 12.07 17.97
CA PHE A 171 -18.66 10.87 17.83
C PHE A 171 -17.56 10.78 18.89
N GLY A 172 -17.57 11.67 19.90
CA GLY A 172 -16.56 11.72 20.94
C GLY A 172 -15.20 12.21 20.46
N LEU A 173 -15.15 13.07 19.45
CA LEU A 173 -13.91 13.62 18.91
C LEU A 173 -13.84 15.14 19.11
N ALA A 174 -12.62 15.65 19.25
CA ALA A 174 -12.30 17.06 19.29
C ALA A 174 -10.87 17.30 18.77
N TRP A 175 -10.45 18.56 18.72
CA TRP A 175 -9.09 18.97 18.37
C TRP A 175 -8.49 19.86 19.47
N ASN A 176 -7.17 20.05 19.40
CA ASN A 176 -6.44 21.02 20.19
C ASN A 176 -6.21 22.32 19.39
N ASN A 177 -6.17 23.44 20.09
CA ASN A 177 -5.86 24.74 19.49
C ASN A 177 -4.33 24.91 19.44
N ASP A 178 -3.68 24.04 18.66
CA ASP A 178 -2.23 24.00 18.47
C ASP A 178 -1.88 23.98 16.97
N ASP A 179 -0.57 24.05 16.70
CA ASP A 179 0.00 24.00 15.36
C ASP A 179 1.23 23.09 15.40
N THR A 180 1.15 21.96 14.72
CA THR A 180 2.24 20.99 14.59
C THR A 180 3.34 21.48 13.65
N HIS A 181 3.13 22.58 12.95
CA HIS A 181 3.92 23.08 11.83
C HIS A 181 4.03 22.05 10.70
N TYR A 182 4.75 22.44 9.64
CA TYR A 182 5.19 21.56 8.57
C TYR A 182 6.21 20.56 9.12
N SER A 183 5.76 19.34 9.41
CA SER A 183 6.56 18.37 10.15
C SER A 183 6.62 17.03 9.46
N ASP A 184 7.83 16.48 9.36
CA ASP A 184 8.08 15.15 8.81
C ASP A 184 8.02 14.10 9.93
N ASN A 185 7.00 13.26 9.90
CA ASN A 185 6.75 12.21 10.88
C ASN A 185 7.33 10.90 10.38
N VAL A 186 8.29 10.35 11.13
CA VAL A 186 8.86 9.03 10.84
C VAL A 186 7.85 7.95 11.20
N ILE A 187 7.51 7.11 10.23
CA ILE A 187 6.62 5.97 10.45
C ILE A 187 7.51 4.76 10.81
N PRO A 188 7.39 4.22 12.04
CA PRO A 188 8.27 3.14 12.47
C PRO A 188 7.98 1.84 11.71
N THR A 189 9.00 1.02 11.55
CA THR A 189 8.85 -0.35 11.04
C THR A 189 7.86 -1.14 11.89
N GLY A 190 6.91 -1.82 11.25
CA GLY A 190 5.86 -2.56 11.95
C GLY A 190 4.66 -1.71 12.40
N HIS A 191 4.58 -0.44 11.95
CA HIS A 191 3.46 0.45 12.26
C HIS A 191 2.09 -0.22 11.98
N PRO A 192 1.12 -0.10 12.91
CA PRO A 192 -0.10 -0.92 12.88
C PRO A 192 -1.09 -0.61 11.75
N TYR A 193 -1.03 0.58 11.17
CA TYR A 193 -2.04 1.07 10.22
C TYR A 193 -1.48 1.52 8.87
N PHE A 194 -0.16 1.75 8.81
CA PHE A 194 0.52 2.27 7.63
C PHE A 194 1.76 1.43 7.38
N TYR A 195 1.96 1.01 6.13
CA TYR A 195 3.06 0.14 5.73
C TYR A 195 3.77 0.70 4.49
N ASP A 196 5.04 0.32 4.32
CA ASP A 196 5.88 0.71 3.19
C ASP A 196 5.93 2.23 2.96
N VAL A 197 5.81 3.01 4.05
CA VAL A 197 5.99 4.46 4.09
C VAL A 197 6.98 4.75 5.20
N PRO A 198 8.16 5.32 4.91
CA PRO A 198 9.14 5.66 5.96
C PRO A 198 8.84 7.01 6.62
N VAL A 199 8.30 7.97 5.87
CA VAL A 199 8.07 9.35 6.32
C VAL A 199 6.75 9.87 5.76
N PHE A 200 5.98 10.52 6.63
CA PHE A 200 4.76 11.24 6.30
C PHE A 200 4.91 12.73 6.63
N HIS A 201 4.71 13.60 5.64
CA HIS A 201 4.72 15.03 5.85
C HIS A 201 3.35 15.51 6.33
N TYR A 202 3.28 16.10 7.51
CA TYR A 202 2.08 16.71 8.08
C TYR A 202 2.12 18.23 7.90
N GLY A 203 1.18 18.78 7.13
CA GLY A 203 1.21 20.10 6.52
C GLY A 203 0.74 21.27 7.38
N ALA A 204 1.18 21.32 8.65
CA ALA A 204 0.77 22.32 9.66
C ALA A 204 -0.70 22.21 10.10
N GLY A 205 -1.04 21.04 10.62
CA GLY A 205 -2.33 20.78 11.26
C GLY A 205 -2.34 21.00 12.77
N CYS A 206 -3.35 20.44 13.42
CA CYS A 206 -3.48 20.35 14.87
C CYS A 206 -3.37 18.90 15.37
N THR A 207 -3.21 18.73 16.69
CA THR A 207 -3.42 17.44 17.35
C THR A 207 -4.89 17.26 17.75
N LEU A 208 -5.28 16.01 17.97
CA LEU A 208 -6.64 15.57 18.16
C LEU A 208 -6.88 15.06 19.59
N ASN A 209 -8.10 15.26 20.07
CA ASN A 209 -8.55 14.80 21.37
C ASN A 209 -9.62 13.73 21.21
N ILE A 210 -9.44 12.62 21.93
CA ILE A 210 -10.42 11.55 22.07
C ILE A 210 -11.20 11.81 23.35
N LEU A 211 -12.50 12.06 23.23
CA LEU A 211 -13.39 12.32 24.37
C LEU A 211 -13.83 10.98 25.01
N PRO A 212 -14.20 10.96 26.31
CA PRO A 212 -14.59 9.74 27.02
C PRO A 212 -15.76 8.96 26.38
N GLU A 213 -16.64 9.65 25.67
CA GLU A 213 -17.80 9.08 24.98
C GLU A 213 -17.47 8.42 23.63
N ALA A 214 -16.22 8.53 23.15
CA ALA A 214 -15.80 7.91 21.89
C ALA A 214 -15.94 6.38 21.93
N LYS A 215 -16.59 5.82 20.89
CA LYS A 215 -16.77 4.37 20.77
C LYS A 215 -15.60 3.74 20.00
N ASN A 216 -14.86 2.86 20.67
CA ASN A 216 -13.72 2.13 20.12
C ASN A 216 -12.72 3.04 19.38
N PRO A 217 -12.12 4.04 20.06
CA PRO A 217 -11.17 4.93 19.43
C PRO A 217 -9.87 4.19 19.08
N GLU A 218 -9.36 4.46 17.89
CA GLU A 218 -8.09 3.99 17.38
C GLU A 218 -7.28 5.20 16.92
N VAL A 219 -6.14 5.45 17.55
CA VAL A 219 -5.16 6.43 17.04
C VAL A 219 -4.45 5.76 15.87
N LEU A 220 -4.71 6.24 14.65
CA LEU A 220 -4.07 5.71 13.44
C LEU A 220 -2.66 6.26 13.27
N LEU A 221 -2.41 7.50 13.71
CA LEU A 221 -1.09 8.13 13.65
C LEU A 221 -0.97 9.20 14.74
N ASP A 222 0.12 9.13 15.50
CA ASP A 222 0.61 10.25 16.30
C ASP A 222 1.49 11.15 15.42
N VAL A 223 1.37 12.46 15.62
CA VAL A 223 2.14 13.49 14.93
C VAL A 223 2.96 14.30 15.93
N TYR A 224 4.09 14.81 15.46
CA TYR A 224 5.08 15.54 16.24
C TYR A 224 5.51 16.77 15.46
N SER A 225 5.67 17.90 16.16
CA SER A 225 6.33 19.06 15.58
C SER A 225 7.81 18.77 15.35
N ASP A 226 8.35 19.22 14.21
CA ASP A 226 9.78 19.07 13.90
C ASP A 226 10.64 19.73 15.00
N SER A 227 11.65 18.99 15.46
CA SER A 227 12.57 19.41 16.52
C SER A 227 13.34 20.70 16.25
N THR A 228 13.40 21.15 14.99
CA THR A 228 14.02 22.41 14.58
C THR A 228 13.17 23.64 14.91
N TYR A 229 11.88 23.47 15.20
CA TYR A 229 11.00 24.54 15.66
C TYR A 229 11.13 24.70 17.17
N THR A 230 11.86 25.73 17.60
CA THR A 230 12.10 25.99 19.03
C THR A 230 10.95 26.73 19.71
N ASP A 231 10.03 27.31 18.93
CA ASP A 231 8.89 28.10 19.40
C ASP A 231 7.69 27.25 19.80
N ARG A 232 7.70 25.95 19.47
CA ARG A 232 6.59 25.03 19.70
C ARG A 232 7.08 23.59 19.85
N SER A 233 6.47 22.82 20.74
CA SER A 233 6.75 21.39 20.93
C SER A 233 5.43 20.66 21.08
N VAL A 234 4.77 20.39 19.95
CA VAL A 234 3.44 19.78 19.90
C VAL A 234 3.58 18.30 19.54
N SER A 235 2.86 17.44 20.26
CA SER A 235 2.88 16.00 20.05
C SER A 235 1.54 15.41 20.48
N GLY A 236 1.00 14.49 19.68
CA GLY A 236 -0.22 13.78 20.02
C GLY A 236 -0.92 13.15 18.81
N PRO A 237 -2.15 12.65 18.96
CA PRO A 237 -2.89 12.04 17.86
C PRO A 237 -3.10 13.02 16.71
N GLY A 238 -2.70 12.69 15.49
CA GLY A 238 -2.96 13.49 14.29
C GLY A 238 -4.03 12.88 13.38
N ILE A 239 -4.21 11.56 13.46
CA ILE A 239 -5.25 10.82 12.73
C ILE A 239 -5.93 9.85 13.71
N VAL A 240 -7.24 9.99 13.88
CA VAL A 240 -8.04 9.16 14.78
C VAL A 240 -9.22 8.56 14.03
N LEU A 241 -9.51 7.29 14.33
CA LEU A 241 -10.66 6.55 13.83
C LEU A 241 -11.54 6.13 15.01
N VAL A 242 -12.85 6.29 14.88
CA VAL A 242 -13.85 5.76 15.82
C VAL A 242 -14.90 4.95 15.07
N ARG A 243 -15.60 4.05 15.78
CA ARG A 243 -16.63 3.17 15.23
C ARG A 243 -17.98 3.34 15.92
N PRO A 244 -18.68 4.46 15.68
CA PRO A 244 -20.02 4.67 16.22
C PRO A 244 -21.04 3.87 15.40
N GLY A 245 -21.64 2.85 16.01
CA GLY A 245 -22.63 2.01 15.32
C GLY A 245 -21.98 1.07 14.31
N LYS A 246 -22.47 1.09 13.06
CA LYS A 246 -21.96 0.23 11.96
C LYS A 246 -20.93 0.93 11.08
N GLY A 247 -20.92 2.26 11.09
CA GLY A 247 -20.03 3.07 10.27
C GLY A 247 -18.75 3.47 10.97
N LYS A 248 -18.07 4.45 10.38
CA LYS A 248 -16.71 4.86 10.77
C LYS A 248 -16.63 6.37 10.73
N VAL A 249 -15.91 6.96 11.68
CA VAL A 249 -15.54 8.39 11.61
C VAL A 249 -14.04 8.51 11.72
N ILE A 250 -13.43 9.15 10.73
CA ILE A 250 -11.99 9.44 10.69
C ILE A 250 -11.82 10.96 10.83
N LEU A 251 -11.06 11.37 11.82
CA LEU A 251 -10.65 12.76 11.99
C LEU A 251 -9.15 12.87 11.68
N VAL A 252 -8.83 13.81 10.81
CA VAL A 252 -7.47 14.17 10.41
C VAL A 252 -7.26 15.63 10.81
N GLY A 253 -6.22 15.94 11.57
CA GLY A 253 -5.99 17.31 12.03
C GLY A 253 -5.40 18.24 10.96
N ASP A 254 -5.19 17.75 9.73
CA ASP A 254 -4.62 18.50 8.62
C ASP A 254 -5.22 18.12 7.24
N ALA A 255 -5.63 19.13 6.48
CA ALA A 255 -6.07 19.03 5.10
C ALA A 255 -4.93 19.37 4.13
N GLY A 256 -3.92 20.14 4.57
CA GLY A 256 -2.78 20.57 3.77
C GLY A 256 -1.86 19.44 3.33
N SER A 257 -1.79 18.33 4.08
CA SER A 257 -0.98 17.14 3.75
C SER A 257 -1.33 16.52 2.39
N TRP A 258 -2.56 16.71 1.94
CA TRP A 258 -3.14 16.03 0.76
C TRP A 258 -3.10 16.89 -0.51
N THR A 259 -2.45 18.05 -0.44
CA THR A 259 -2.33 18.98 -1.56
C THR A 259 -1.02 18.79 -2.32
N GLY A 260 -0.39 19.86 -2.81
CA GLY A 260 0.96 19.83 -3.37
C GLY A 260 2.01 19.24 -2.42
N ASN A 261 1.75 19.15 -1.12
CA ASN A 261 2.58 18.40 -0.17
C ASN A 261 2.72 16.90 -0.52
N ILE A 262 1.80 16.33 -1.32
CA ILE A 262 1.93 14.98 -1.89
C ILE A 262 3.19 14.84 -2.76
N SER A 263 3.67 15.94 -3.35
CA SER A 263 4.80 15.92 -4.29
C SER A 263 6.18 16.06 -3.61
N ARG A 264 6.26 15.98 -2.28
CA ARG A 264 7.54 16.05 -1.57
C ARG A 264 8.39 14.82 -1.88
N PRO A 265 9.65 14.97 -2.36
CA PRO A 265 10.43 13.83 -2.84
C PRO A 265 11.02 12.94 -1.74
N TRP A 266 10.92 13.33 -0.47
CA TRP A 266 11.43 12.58 0.69
C TRP A 266 10.33 12.05 1.62
N ALA A 267 9.05 12.25 1.30
CA ALA A 267 7.90 11.74 2.05
C ALA A 267 6.92 11.07 1.08
N ASP A 268 6.16 10.07 1.55
CA ASP A 268 5.21 9.33 0.71
C ASP A 268 3.75 9.54 1.16
N ASN A 269 3.34 10.82 1.14
CA ASN A 269 1.98 11.23 1.47
C ASN A 269 0.94 10.59 0.56
N GLY A 270 1.29 10.29 -0.70
CA GLY A 270 0.39 9.63 -1.64
C GLY A 270 0.01 8.22 -1.20
N LYS A 271 0.99 7.44 -0.72
CA LYS A 271 0.76 6.09 -0.21
C LYS A 271 0.01 6.10 1.13
N ILE A 272 0.28 7.07 2.02
CA ILE A 272 -0.54 7.29 3.23
C ILE A 272 -1.99 7.63 2.85
N LEU A 273 -2.21 8.53 1.88
CA LEU A 273 -3.55 8.90 1.43
C LEU A 273 -4.33 7.66 0.94
N GLN A 274 -3.72 6.83 0.09
CA GLN A 274 -4.35 5.59 -0.38
C GLN A 274 -4.72 4.66 0.77
N GLN A 275 -3.78 4.43 1.70
CA GLN A 275 -4.01 3.55 2.84
C GLN A 275 -5.06 4.10 3.81
N LEU A 276 -5.06 5.41 4.07
CA LEU A 276 -6.03 6.10 4.90
C LEU A 276 -7.44 5.99 4.31
N PHE A 277 -7.60 6.25 3.01
CA PHE A 277 -8.91 6.18 2.36
C PHE A 277 -9.48 4.77 2.31
N ARG A 278 -8.64 3.72 2.35
CA ARG A 278 -9.14 2.34 2.46
C ARG A 278 -9.91 2.11 3.77
N TYR A 279 -9.62 2.84 4.84
CA TYR A 279 -10.40 2.75 6.08
C TYR A 279 -11.83 3.28 5.93
N MET A 280 -12.12 4.07 4.88
CA MET A 280 -13.47 4.52 4.55
C MET A 280 -14.34 3.44 3.93
N LYS A 281 -13.76 2.31 3.47
CA LYS A 281 -14.57 1.20 2.94
C LYS A 281 -15.53 0.68 4.02
N PRO A 282 -16.79 0.33 3.69
CA PRO A 282 -17.71 -0.26 4.64
C PRO A 282 -17.11 -1.51 5.29
N ASP A 283 -17.36 -1.72 6.58
CA ASP A 283 -16.86 -2.89 7.30
C ASP A 283 -17.44 -4.19 6.70
N ARG A 284 -16.55 -5.15 6.41
CA ARG A 284 -16.88 -6.48 5.88
C ARG A 284 -16.48 -7.59 6.85
N GLY A 285 -16.03 -7.24 8.05
CA GLY A 285 -15.57 -8.18 9.06
C GLY A 285 -14.24 -8.85 8.71
N ILE A 286 -13.47 -8.28 7.78
CA ILE A 286 -12.14 -8.78 7.41
C ILE A 286 -11.22 -8.55 8.60
N ARG A 287 -10.59 -9.63 9.09
CA ARG A 287 -9.67 -9.59 10.21
C ARG A 287 -8.26 -9.98 9.78
N PRO A 288 -7.24 -9.20 10.14
CA PRO A 288 -5.86 -9.63 10.08
C PRO A 288 -5.58 -10.80 11.04
N ALA A 289 -4.48 -11.51 10.80
CA ALA A 289 -4.02 -12.56 11.70
C ALA A 289 -3.72 -12.02 13.10
N VAL A 290 -4.14 -12.76 14.13
CA VAL A 290 -3.67 -12.56 15.51
C VAL A 290 -2.79 -13.75 15.87
N TYR A 291 -1.59 -13.47 16.36
CA TYR A 291 -0.65 -14.49 16.81
C TYR A 291 -0.61 -14.52 18.35
N GLU A 292 -0.76 -15.71 18.93
CA GLU A 292 -0.79 -15.91 20.37
C GLU A 292 0.50 -16.61 20.83
N ARG A 293 1.09 -16.11 21.93
CA ARG A 293 2.35 -16.63 22.48
C ARG A 293 2.28 -18.12 22.80
N ASP A 294 1.16 -18.57 23.37
CA ASP A 294 0.98 -19.94 23.85
C ASP A 294 0.36 -20.87 22.79
N ARG A 295 0.14 -20.38 21.56
CA ARG A 295 -0.39 -21.17 20.43
C ARG A 295 0.54 -21.06 19.22
N PRO A 296 1.66 -21.80 19.20
CA PRO A 296 2.55 -21.82 18.04
C PRO A 296 1.83 -22.36 16.81
N LEU A 297 2.15 -21.80 15.65
CA LEU A 297 1.74 -22.33 14.36
C LEU A 297 2.85 -23.23 13.80
N TYR A 298 2.46 -24.36 13.20
CA TYR A 298 3.39 -25.29 12.60
C TYR A 298 3.18 -25.32 11.09
N TYR A 299 4.22 -25.06 10.31
CA TYR A 299 4.15 -25.17 8.85
C TYR A 299 5.07 -26.26 8.36
N GLU A 300 4.63 -26.99 7.34
CA GLU A 300 5.51 -27.76 6.47
C GLU A 300 5.93 -26.83 5.32
N VAL A 301 7.23 -26.80 5.01
CA VAL A 301 7.75 -26.09 3.84
C VAL A 301 8.36 -27.09 2.86
N THR A 302 8.05 -26.88 1.58
CA THR A 302 8.72 -27.57 0.46
C THR A 302 9.25 -26.52 -0.51
N VAL A 303 10.47 -26.73 -0.98
CA VAL A 303 11.09 -25.90 -2.01
C VAL A 303 11.56 -26.82 -3.11
N THR A 304 11.15 -26.53 -4.34
CA THR A 304 11.55 -27.29 -5.52
C THR A 304 12.10 -26.33 -6.56
N GLY A 305 13.00 -26.80 -7.40
CA GLY A 305 13.42 -26.02 -8.54
C GLY A 305 13.94 -26.87 -9.68
N LEU A 306 13.90 -26.28 -10.87
CA LEU A 306 14.22 -26.93 -12.14
C LEU A 306 15.05 -25.99 -12.98
N GLN A 307 16.05 -26.55 -13.65
CA GLN A 307 16.91 -25.82 -14.56
C GLN A 307 16.84 -26.40 -15.96
N ALA A 308 16.70 -25.53 -16.94
CA ALA A 308 16.88 -25.84 -18.34
C ALA A 308 18.06 -24.99 -18.86
N VAL A 309 19.23 -25.60 -18.87
CA VAL A 309 20.47 -25.05 -19.42
C VAL A 309 20.93 -26.02 -20.51
N PRO A 310 20.98 -25.61 -21.79
CA PRO A 310 21.40 -26.53 -22.84
C PRO A 310 22.86 -26.96 -22.66
N GLY A 311 23.20 -28.17 -23.11
CA GLY A 311 24.57 -28.70 -22.97
C GLY A 311 25.64 -27.89 -23.73
N GLY A 312 25.24 -27.12 -24.76
CA GLY A 312 26.12 -26.20 -25.47
C GLY A 312 26.56 -24.99 -24.63
N ASN A 313 25.71 -24.57 -23.69
CA ASN A 313 25.96 -23.49 -22.76
C ASN A 313 27.01 -23.92 -21.73
N SER A 314 28.09 -23.14 -21.55
CA SER A 314 29.16 -23.49 -20.60
C SER A 314 28.71 -23.47 -19.14
N LEU A 315 27.59 -22.79 -18.82
CA LEU A 315 26.98 -22.84 -17.49
C LEU A 315 26.47 -24.23 -17.12
N SER A 316 26.16 -25.10 -18.10
CA SER A 316 25.75 -26.50 -17.83
C SER A 316 26.84 -27.30 -17.12
N LYS A 317 28.10 -26.85 -17.20
CA LYS A 317 29.28 -27.50 -16.60
C LYS A 317 29.54 -27.05 -15.16
N ILE A 318 28.81 -26.06 -14.65
CA ILE A 318 28.90 -25.66 -13.26
C ILE A 318 28.42 -26.82 -12.38
N SER A 319 29.05 -27.00 -11.21
CA SER A 319 28.66 -28.06 -10.28
C SER A 319 27.27 -27.79 -9.68
N HIS A 320 26.42 -28.81 -9.70
CA HIS A 320 25.08 -28.81 -9.14
C HIS A 320 25.00 -29.77 -7.94
N PRO A 321 25.71 -29.49 -6.82
CA PRO A 321 25.58 -30.32 -5.62
C PRO A 321 24.11 -30.32 -5.19
N LYS A 322 23.58 -31.48 -4.83
CA LYS A 322 22.16 -31.67 -4.42
C LYS A 322 21.12 -31.54 -5.53
N TYR A 323 21.50 -31.75 -6.79
CA TYR A 323 20.54 -31.93 -7.88
C TYR A 323 20.39 -33.40 -8.26
N ARG A 324 19.19 -33.77 -8.68
CA ARG A 324 18.90 -35.00 -9.45
C ARG A 324 18.61 -34.61 -10.90
N MET A 325 18.64 -35.57 -11.81
CA MET A 325 18.38 -35.32 -13.23
C MET A 325 16.97 -35.76 -13.60
N PHE A 326 16.23 -34.86 -14.24
CA PHE A 326 14.97 -35.17 -14.90
C PHE A 326 15.22 -35.19 -16.41
N SER A 327 15.05 -36.35 -17.03
CA SER A 327 15.30 -36.55 -18.46
C SER A 327 13.98 -36.81 -19.20
N PRO A 328 13.19 -35.77 -19.52
CA PRO A 328 11.91 -35.96 -20.21
C PRO A 328 12.06 -36.55 -21.61
N ARG A 329 13.27 -36.46 -22.20
CA ARG A 329 13.65 -37.04 -23.49
C ARG A 329 15.12 -37.49 -23.43
N PRO A 330 15.57 -38.45 -24.26
CA PRO A 330 16.93 -39.00 -24.21
C PRO A 330 18.08 -37.98 -24.39
N THR A 331 17.79 -36.81 -24.96
CA THR A 331 18.77 -35.76 -25.27
C THR A 331 18.56 -34.48 -24.45
N THR A 332 17.66 -34.53 -23.46
CA THR A 332 17.30 -33.35 -22.68
C THR A 332 17.34 -33.71 -21.21
N ASP A 333 18.39 -33.22 -20.56
CA ASP A 333 18.66 -33.44 -19.15
C ASP A 333 18.42 -32.12 -18.41
N MET A 334 17.49 -32.14 -17.47
CA MET A 334 17.11 -30.97 -16.67
C MET A 334 17.45 -31.24 -15.20
N PRO A 335 18.49 -30.58 -14.66
CA PRO A 335 18.76 -30.64 -13.23
C PRO A 335 17.57 -30.10 -12.43
N TYR A 336 17.16 -30.83 -11.39
CA TYR A 336 16.16 -30.37 -10.43
C TYR A 336 16.61 -30.65 -8.99
N PHE A 337 16.06 -29.90 -8.05
CA PHE A 337 16.28 -30.10 -6.62
C PHE A 337 14.96 -30.05 -5.85
N GLU A 338 14.97 -30.69 -4.68
CA GLU A 338 13.88 -30.62 -3.71
C GLU A 338 14.49 -30.43 -2.31
N ALA A 339 13.85 -29.59 -1.51
CA ALA A 339 14.14 -29.39 -0.10
C ALA A 339 12.83 -29.35 0.69
N SER A 340 12.90 -29.79 1.94
CA SER A 340 11.78 -29.67 2.87
C SER A 340 12.27 -29.34 4.27
N ALA A 341 11.40 -28.74 5.07
CA ALA A 341 11.62 -28.50 6.49
C ALA A 341 10.28 -28.34 7.21
N ASP A 342 10.33 -28.39 8.52
CA ASP A 342 9.24 -28.03 9.41
C ASP A 342 9.55 -26.69 10.08
N LEU A 343 8.53 -25.86 10.23
CA LEU A 343 8.64 -24.54 10.84
C LEU A 343 7.76 -24.49 12.07
N LYS A 344 8.32 -24.07 13.19
CA LYS A 344 7.56 -23.71 14.38
C LYS A 344 7.58 -22.20 14.54
N VAL A 345 6.43 -21.57 14.36
CA VAL A 345 6.23 -20.13 14.45
C VAL A 345 5.66 -19.80 15.83
N THR A 346 6.39 -18.98 16.58
CA THR A 346 5.97 -18.40 17.85
C THR A 346 5.99 -16.89 17.73
N ALA A 347 5.07 -16.20 18.39
CA ALA A 347 5.05 -14.75 18.33
C ALA A 347 4.70 -14.12 19.68
N GLU A 348 5.27 -12.95 19.93
CA GLU A 348 4.96 -12.11 21.08
C GLU A 348 4.47 -10.75 20.59
N ARG A 349 3.33 -10.30 21.11
CA ARG A 349 2.73 -9.04 20.72
C ARG A 349 3.46 -7.88 21.41
N ASP A 350 3.91 -6.92 20.61
CA ASP A 350 4.34 -5.60 21.07
C ASP A 350 3.10 -4.82 21.53
N THR A 351 3.09 -4.38 22.78
CA THR A 351 1.96 -3.64 23.37
C THR A 351 1.89 -2.19 22.92
N VAL A 352 2.99 -1.62 22.42
CA VAL A 352 3.07 -0.23 21.95
C VAL A 352 2.67 -0.14 20.50
N LEU A 353 3.31 -0.92 19.62
CA LEU A 353 3.05 -0.88 18.17
C LEU A 353 1.90 -1.78 17.74
N ASN A 354 1.40 -2.66 18.62
CA ASN A 354 0.46 -3.72 18.27
C ASN A 354 0.97 -4.66 17.16
N ALA A 355 2.28 -4.67 16.92
CA ALA A 355 2.97 -5.60 16.03
C ALA A 355 3.26 -6.91 16.75
N PHE A 356 3.76 -7.91 16.03
CA PHE A 356 4.17 -9.20 16.54
C PHE A 356 5.64 -9.47 16.26
N TYR A 357 6.45 -9.61 17.29
CA TYR A 357 7.80 -10.15 17.18
C TYR A 357 7.69 -11.67 17.05
N THR A 358 8.03 -12.16 15.87
CA THR A 358 7.85 -13.55 15.49
C THR A 358 9.20 -14.25 15.44
N ASN A 359 9.30 -15.42 16.08
CA ASN A 359 10.43 -16.32 15.99
C ASN A 359 10.00 -17.63 15.31
N ILE A 360 10.75 -18.04 14.31
CA ILE A 360 10.52 -19.23 13.50
C ILE A 360 11.71 -20.16 13.68
N ASP A 361 11.48 -21.31 14.32
CA ASP A 361 12.48 -22.38 14.39
C ASP A 361 12.35 -23.27 13.14
N VAL A 362 13.45 -23.43 12.40
CA VAL A 362 13.53 -24.33 11.24
C VAL A 362 14.03 -25.69 11.70
N GLN A 363 13.22 -26.73 11.48
CA GLN A 363 13.44 -28.08 11.98
C GLN A 363 13.46 -29.07 10.82
N ASP A 364 14.15 -30.19 11.02
CA ASP A 364 14.16 -31.35 10.11
C ASP A 364 14.41 -31.01 8.64
N PHE A 365 15.28 -30.02 8.38
CA PHE A 365 15.64 -29.64 7.01
C PHE A 365 16.26 -30.82 6.26
N LYS A 366 15.82 -31.03 5.02
CA LYS A 366 16.27 -32.13 4.15
C LYS A 366 16.48 -31.63 2.73
N TRP A 367 17.47 -32.21 2.05
CA TRP A 367 17.57 -32.17 0.59
C TRP A 367 17.07 -33.52 0.06
N PHE A 368 15.98 -33.52 -0.70
CA PHE A 368 15.20 -34.73 -0.99
C PHE A 368 14.93 -35.49 0.33
N ASP A 369 15.30 -36.77 0.38
CA ASP A 369 15.14 -37.64 1.54
C ASP A 369 16.34 -37.59 2.51
N GLN A 370 17.35 -36.74 2.25
CA GLN A 370 18.59 -36.70 3.01
C GLN A 370 18.55 -35.62 4.09
N SER A 371 18.46 -36.04 5.35
CA SER A 371 18.67 -35.16 6.50
C SER A 371 20.09 -34.58 6.49
N VAL A 372 20.19 -33.30 6.84
CA VAL A 372 21.47 -32.62 6.99
C VAL A 372 21.87 -32.59 8.46
N SER A 373 23.14 -32.91 8.73
CA SER A 373 23.69 -32.81 10.08
C SER A 373 24.22 -31.39 10.31
N ASP A 374 23.36 -30.43 10.60
CA ASP A 374 23.79 -29.14 11.16
C ASP A 374 23.41 -29.08 12.63
N ARG A 375 24.41 -28.80 13.47
CA ARG A 375 24.24 -28.68 14.93
C ARG A 375 23.96 -27.24 15.35
N LYS A 376 24.06 -26.28 14.44
CA LYS A 376 23.71 -24.89 14.73
C LYS A 376 22.21 -24.73 14.78
N LYS A 377 21.75 -23.88 15.70
CA LYS A 377 20.37 -23.42 15.75
C LYS A 377 20.00 -22.80 14.41
N GLN A 378 18.84 -23.19 13.87
CA GLN A 378 18.27 -22.62 12.66
C GLN A 378 17.04 -21.83 13.06
N SER A 379 17.13 -20.51 13.05
CA SER A 379 16.02 -19.65 13.45
C SER A 379 15.93 -18.38 12.63
N VAL A 380 14.71 -17.90 12.43
CA VAL A 380 14.41 -16.62 11.79
C VAL A 380 13.57 -15.78 12.74
N SER A 381 13.93 -14.51 12.92
CA SER A 381 13.10 -13.52 13.60
C SER A 381 12.59 -12.49 12.60
N MET A 382 11.36 -12.01 12.80
CA MET A 382 10.75 -10.98 11.97
C MET A 382 9.67 -10.21 12.74
N VAL A 383 9.34 -9.01 12.27
CA VAL A 383 8.25 -8.20 12.81
C VAL A 383 7.07 -8.26 11.84
N ILE A 384 5.88 -8.60 12.35
CA ILE A 384 4.63 -8.60 11.60
C ILE A 384 3.75 -7.48 12.14
N SER A 385 3.38 -6.49 11.32
CA SER A 385 2.46 -5.43 11.75
C SER A 385 1.06 -5.98 12.04
N ARG A 386 0.20 -5.19 12.69
CA ARG A 386 -1.22 -5.55 12.87
C ARG A 386 -1.92 -5.93 11.56
N GLN A 387 -1.57 -5.28 10.44
CA GLN A 387 -2.16 -5.58 9.13
C GLN A 387 -1.54 -6.81 8.46
N GLY A 388 -0.44 -7.37 8.97
CA GLY A 388 0.25 -8.51 8.37
C GLY A 388 1.47 -8.13 7.53
N LYS A 389 1.94 -6.88 7.56
CA LYS A 389 3.17 -6.49 6.86
C LYS A 389 4.39 -7.05 7.59
N VAL A 390 5.23 -7.79 6.88
CA VAL A 390 6.48 -8.35 7.43
C VAL A 390 7.65 -7.40 7.21
N SER A 391 8.52 -7.30 8.21
CA SER A 391 9.71 -6.45 8.20
C SER A 391 10.79 -6.98 9.16
N ASN A 392 12.00 -6.40 9.12
CA ASN A 392 13.14 -6.76 10.00
C ASN A 392 13.42 -8.27 10.08
N VAL A 393 13.51 -8.92 8.91
CA VAL A 393 13.80 -10.36 8.82
C VAL A 393 15.29 -10.60 9.12
N HIS A 394 15.58 -11.32 10.20
CA HIS A 394 16.92 -11.72 10.59
C HIS A 394 16.99 -13.24 10.74
N SER A 395 18.09 -13.85 10.32
CA SER A 395 18.21 -15.31 10.28
C SER A 395 19.56 -15.79 10.79
N GLU A 396 19.52 -16.78 11.68
CA GLU A 396 20.67 -17.48 12.26
C GLU A 396 20.69 -18.93 11.79
N GLY A 397 21.83 -19.39 11.27
CA GLY A 397 21.98 -20.70 10.65
C GLY A 397 21.81 -20.67 9.12
N TRP A 398 22.46 -21.59 8.43
CA TRP A 398 22.53 -21.59 6.97
C TRP A 398 21.18 -21.87 6.31
N TYR A 399 20.43 -22.85 6.83
CA TYR A 399 19.14 -23.23 6.24
C TYR A 399 18.05 -22.21 6.57
N ALA A 400 18.12 -21.59 7.74
CA ALA A 400 17.28 -20.45 8.08
C ALA A 400 17.52 -19.26 7.13
N GLN A 401 18.79 -18.91 6.87
CA GLN A 401 19.16 -17.89 5.87
C GLN A 401 18.70 -18.25 4.47
N TRP A 402 18.74 -19.53 4.11
CA TRP A 402 18.31 -19.99 2.79
C TRP A 402 16.78 -19.94 2.60
N LEU A 403 16.00 -20.16 3.66
CA LEU A 403 14.52 -20.08 3.62
C LEU A 403 13.97 -18.68 3.85
N SER A 404 14.73 -17.78 4.49
CA SER A 404 14.24 -16.46 4.93
C SER A 404 13.68 -15.58 3.81
N ALA A 405 14.16 -15.76 2.58
CA ALA A 405 13.68 -15.04 1.41
C ALA A 405 12.18 -15.24 1.13
N ASP A 406 11.63 -16.41 1.47
CA ASP A 406 10.25 -16.75 1.14
C ASP A 406 9.33 -16.72 2.38
N LEU A 407 9.90 -16.70 3.59
CA LEU A 407 9.14 -16.76 4.85
C LEU A 407 8.10 -15.65 5.05
N PRO A 408 8.28 -14.40 4.57
CA PRO A 408 7.25 -13.37 4.70
C PRO A 408 5.86 -13.77 4.20
N ILE A 409 5.79 -14.70 3.23
CA ILE A 409 4.52 -15.15 2.64
C ILE A 409 3.60 -15.91 3.60
N ILE A 410 4.07 -16.30 4.80
CA ILE A 410 3.23 -16.92 5.83
C ILE A 410 2.36 -15.91 6.59
N SER A 411 2.55 -14.61 6.33
CA SER A 411 1.65 -13.55 6.81
C SER A 411 0.94 -12.89 5.64
N ALA A 412 -0.36 -12.68 5.78
CA ALA A 412 -1.18 -12.03 4.76
C ALA A 412 -1.39 -10.56 5.13
N LEU A 413 -0.90 -9.66 4.28
CA LEU A 413 -1.18 -8.24 4.40
C LEU A 413 -2.65 -7.97 4.06
N SER A 414 -3.47 -7.64 5.06
CA SER A 414 -4.86 -7.21 4.92
C SER A 414 -4.98 -5.78 5.42
N PRO A 415 -4.90 -4.76 4.54
CA PRO A 415 -4.79 -3.36 4.98
C PRO A 415 -5.97 -2.87 5.82
N VAL A 416 -7.19 -3.32 5.52
CA VAL A 416 -8.41 -2.83 6.19
C VAL A 416 -9.46 -3.93 6.35
N ASP A 417 -10.45 -3.65 7.20
CA ASP A 417 -11.58 -4.53 7.50
C ASP A 417 -12.69 -4.52 6.42
N GLY A 418 -12.61 -3.60 5.46
CA GLY A 418 -13.60 -3.43 4.38
C GLY A 418 -13.20 -4.03 3.03
N LEU A 419 -12.22 -4.94 2.99
CA LEU A 419 -11.77 -5.56 1.74
C LEU A 419 -12.85 -6.46 1.11
N ARG A 420 -12.91 -6.48 -0.22
CA ARG A 420 -13.77 -7.36 -1.01
C ARG A 420 -13.03 -8.01 -2.18
N PRO A 421 -13.55 -9.11 -2.75
CA PRO A 421 -13.03 -9.63 -4.02
C PRO A 421 -12.91 -8.53 -5.08
N ALA A 422 -11.87 -8.63 -5.90
CA ALA A 422 -11.40 -7.63 -6.87
C ALA A 422 -10.69 -6.40 -6.28
N ASP A 423 -10.67 -6.20 -4.96
CA ASP A 423 -9.80 -5.18 -4.37
C ASP A 423 -8.33 -5.56 -4.55
N SER A 424 -7.51 -4.55 -4.85
CA SER A 424 -6.05 -4.69 -4.93
C SER A 424 -5.33 -3.60 -4.15
N TRP A 425 -4.15 -3.92 -3.63
CA TRP A 425 -3.26 -2.96 -2.98
C TRP A 425 -1.80 -3.25 -3.29
N GLN A 426 -0.97 -2.22 -3.29
CA GLN A 426 0.46 -2.32 -3.54
C GLN A 426 1.24 -2.52 -2.24
N SER A 427 2.30 -3.32 -2.29
CA SER A 427 3.25 -3.49 -1.19
C SER A 427 4.65 -3.81 -1.69
N GLU A 428 5.67 -3.35 -0.97
CA GLU A 428 7.09 -3.63 -1.24
C GLU A 428 7.47 -5.01 -0.71
N GLU A 429 7.67 -5.97 -1.61
CA GLU A 429 7.84 -7.36 -1.23
C GLU A 429 9.18 -7.93 -1.67
N SER A 430 9.79 -8.75 -0.81
CA SER A 430 10.99 -9.51 -1.15
C SER A 430 10.65 -10.65 -2.12
N LEU A 431 11.44 -10.77 -3.19
CA LEU A 431 11.39 -11.86 -4.14
C LEU A 431 12.74 -12.57 -4.25
N ARG A 432 12.72 -13.90 -4.10
CA ARG A 432 13.85 -14.78 -4.38
C ARG A 432 14.19 -14.78 -5.88
N VAL A 433 15.44 -14.49 -6.20
CA VAL A 433 16.02 -14.68 -7.55
C VAL A 433 16.49 -16.13 -7.66
N PRO A 434 15.95 -16.95 -8.60
CA PRO A 434 16.47 -18.30 -8.84
C PRO A 434 17.95 -18.27 -9.27
N ALA A 435 18.78 -19.09 -8.64
CA ALA A 435 20.21 -19.19 -8.93
C ALA A 435 20.60 -20.53 -9.57
N LEU A 436 21.73 -20.58 -10.29
CA LEU A 436 22.27 -21.79 -10.91
C LEU A 436 22.68 -22.87 -9.90
N ARG A 437 23.04 -22.48 -8.68
CA ARG A 437 23.33 -23.45 -7.62
C ARG A 437 22.37 -23.23 -6.47
N ALA A 438 21.39 -24.13 -6.34
CA ALA A 438 20.36 -23.98 -5.32
C ALA A 438 20.86 -24.05 -3.88
N THR A 439 22.04 -24.64 -3.62
CA THR A 439 22.60 -24.70 -2.27
C THR A 439 23.19 -23.38 -1.80
N ASP A 440 23.44 -22.44 -2.70
CA ASP A 440 23.94 -21.11 -2.35
C ASP A 440 22.81 -20.27 -1.73
N LEU A 441 23.18 -19.27 -0.93
CA LEU A 441 22.20 -18.34 -0.37
C LEU A 441 21.52 -17.56 -1.52
N PRO A 442 20.18 -17.48 -1.54
CA PRO A 442 19.48 -16.81 -2.62
C PRO A 442 19.73 -15.29 -2.60
N SER A 443 19.96 -14.71 -3.78
CA SER A 443 19.79 -13.26 -3.95
C SER A 443 18.32 -12.88 -3.83
N MET A 444 18.05 -11.73 -3.24
CA MET A 444 16.71 -11.17 -3.08
C MET A 444 16.63 -9.79 -3.71
N LYS A 445 15.47 -9.44 -4.25
CA LYS A 445 15.12 -8.07 -4.65
C LYS A 445 13.83 -7.66 -3.95
N THR A 446 13.80 -6.43 -3.44
CA THR A 446 12.56 -5.80 -2.96
C THR A 446 11.91 -5.11 -4.15
N VAL A 447 10.65 -5.41 -4.41
CA VAL A 447 9.91 -4.85 -5.53
C VAL A 447 8.48 -4.51 -5.13
N ASP A 448 7.89 -3.49 -5.73
CA ASP A 448 6.47 -3.21 -5.58
C ASP A 448 5.64 -4.30 -6.28
N VAL A 449 4.73 -4.92 -5.53
CA VAL A 449 3.78 -5.91 -6.06
C VAL A 449 2.34 -5.49 -5.78
N ASP A 450 1.48 -5.69 -6.76
CA ASP A 450 0.03 -5.64 -6.55
C ASP A 450 -0.43 -6.96 -5.90
N ILE A 451 -1.11 -6.86 -4.76
CA ILE A 451 -1.80 -7.95 -4.09
C ILE A 451 -3.29 -7.82 -4.42
N LEU A 452 -3.83 -8.81 -5.11
CA LEU A 452 -5.24 -8.90 -5.47
C LEU A 452 -5.96 -9.85 -4.51
N TYR A 453 -7.02 -9.38 -3.87
CA TYR A 453 -8.01 -10.25 -3.27
C TYR A 453 -8.90 -10.83 -4.37
N ALA A 454 -8.56 -12.01 -4.87
CA ALA A 454 -9.18 -12.56 -6.08
C ALA A 454 -10.62 -13.03 -5.84
N LYS A 455 -10.85 -13.79 -4.76
CA LYS A 455 -12.17 -14.34 -4.39
C LYS A 455 -12.16 -14.99 -3.01
N ASP A 456 -13.35 -15.17 -2.46
CA ASP A 456 -13.62 -16.19 -1.45
C ASP A 456 -13.61 -17.59 -2.10
N THR A 457 -13.06 -18.58 -1.41
CA THR A 457 -12.97 -19.96 -1.88
C THR A 457 -13.00 -20.93 -0.70
N VAL A 458 -13.34 -22.19 -0.96
CA VAL A 458 -13.10 -23.27 0.01
C VAL A 458 -11.77 -23.93 -0.33
N TYR A 459 -10.86 -24.02 0.64
CA TYR A 459 -9.57 -24.68 0.50
C TYR A 459 -9.35 -25.62 1.67
N LEU A 460 -9.07 -26.90 1.41
CA LEU A 460 -8.91 -27.95 2.43
C LEU A 460 -10.08 -27.99 3.45
N GLY A 461 -11.31 -27.73 2.98
CA GLY A 461 -12.51 -27.70 3.81
C GLY A 461 -12.71 -26.43 4.64
N GLN A 462 -11.80 -25.46 4.57
CA GLN A 462 -11.88 -24.17 5.26
C GLN A 462 -12.32 -23.06 4.30
N SER A 463 -13.06 -22.09 4.81
CA SER A 463 -13.42 -20.89 4.06
C SER A 463 -12.21 -19.95 4.05
N CYS A 464 -11.66 -19.70 2.86
CA CYS A 464 -10.45 -18.92 2.68
C CYS A 464 -10.66 -17.75 1.73
N ARG A 465 -9.98 -16.65 2.02
CA ARG A 465 -9.73 -15.56 1.09
C ARG A 465 -8.52 -15.93 0.25
N TYR A 466 -8.65 -15.87 -1.07
CA TYR A 466 -7.56 -16.18 -1.98
C TYR A 466 -6.89 -14.89 -2.46
N LEU A 467 -5.66 -14.67 -2.00
CA LEU A 467 -4.83 -13.52 -2.38
C LEU A 467 -3.80 -13.94 -3.42
N VAL A 468 -3.61 -13.11 -4.45
CA VAL A 468 -2.68 -13.38 -5.56
C VAL A 468 -1.87 -12.15 -5.91
N SER A 469 -0.58 -12.34 -6.12
CA SER A 469 0.27 -11.37 -6.83
C SER A 469 0.98 -12.08 -7.96
N SER A 470 1.06 -11.45 -9.13
CA SER A 470 1.81 -11.99 -10.25
C SER A 470 2.32 -10.88 -11.14
N GLY A 471 3.46 -11.11 -11.77
CA GLY A 471 4.02 -10.15 -12.71
C GLY A 471 5.21 -10.69 -13.48
N GLU A 472 5.67 -9.88 -14.41
CA GLU A 472 6.92 -10.08 -15.13
C GLU A 472 7.67 -8.75 -15.24
N ALA A 473 9.00 -8.82 -15.21
CA ALA A 473 9.87 -7.67 -15.38
C ALA A 473 11.12 -8.04 -16.18
N TRP A 474 11.73 -7.06 -16.85
CA TRP A 474 13.10 -7.26 -17.35
C TRP A 474 14.06 -7.33 -16.17
N LEU A 475 15.09 -8.17 -16.25
CA LEU A 475 16.08 -8.31 -15.17
C LEU A 475 16.75 -6.98 -14.83
N SER A 476 16.95 -6.12 -15.84
CA SER A 476 17.49 -4.76 -15.66
C SER A 476 16.60 -3.84 -14.85
N ASP A 477 15.28 -4.01 -14.90
CA ASP A 477 14.33 -3.11 -14.24
C ASP A 477 14.36 -3.30 -12.71
N TRP A 478 14.82 -4.48 -12.26
CA TRP A 478 14.98 -4.84 -10.84
C TRP A 478 16.46 -4.97 -10.42
N ASP A 479 17.39 -4.42 -11.21
CA ASP A 479 18.84 -4.53 -10.99
C ASP A 479 19.32 -5.97 -10.70
N ILE A 480 18.72 -6.99 -11.35
CA ILE A 480 19.16 -8.38 -11.22
C ILE A 480 20.37 -8.57 -12.12
N LYS A 481 21.54 -8.73 -11.49
CA LYS A 481 22.83 -8.85 -12.18
C LYS A 481 23.17 -10.30 -12.44
N ILE A 482 24.16 -10.53 -13.30
CA ILE A 482 24.61 -11.90 -13.59
C ILE A 482 25.18 -12.57 -12.34
N GLU A 483 25.75 -11.77 -11.44
CA GLU A 483 26.26 -12.19 -10.14
C GLU A 483 25.14 -12.71 -9.23
N ASP A 484 23.88 -12.30 -9.41
CA ASP A 484 22.75 -12.82 -8.63
C ASP A 484 22.37 -14.26 -9.04
N LEU A 485 22.82 -14.70 -10.22
CA LEU A 485 22.50 -16.02 -10.80
C LEU A 485 23.63 -17.03 -10.65
N LEU A 486 24.86 -16.53 -10.51
CA LEU A 486 26.08 -17.34 -10.53
C LEU A 486 26.50 -17.77 -9.13
N PRO A 487 27.20 -18.91 -9.02
CA PRO A 487 27.82 -19.26 -7.77
C PRO A 487 28.97 -18.34 -7.37
N LYS A 488 29.25 -18.27 -6.07
CA LYS A 488 30.28 -17.40 -5.50
C LYS A 488 31.66 -17.59 -6.13
N GLU A 489 32.06 -18.82 -6.47
CA GLU A 489 33.38 -19.09 -7.06
C GLU A 489 33.50 -18.58 -8.50
N GLU A 490 32.39 -18.39 -9.22
CA GLU A 490 32.39 -17.77 -10.55
C GLU A 490 32.43 -16.24 -10.44
N ILE A 491 31.80 -15.67 -9.42
CA ILE A 491 31.80 -14.23 -9.15
C ILE A 491 33.18 -13.76 -8.67
N GLN A 492 33.79 -14.51 -7.75
CA GLN A 492 35.04 -14.14 -7.07
C GLN A 492 36.31 -14.52 -7.84
N ARG A 493 36.20 -14.88 -9.13
CA ARG A 493 37.37 -15.17 -9.96
C ARG A 493 38.25 -13.93 -10.11
N VAL A 494 39.56 -14.16 -10.23
CA VAL A 494 40.51 -13.11 -10.60
C VAL A 494 40.12 -12.54 -11.96
N GLY A 495 39.86 -11.23 -12.02
CA GLY A 495 39.36 -10.54 -13.23
C GLY A 495 37.83 -10.49 -13.36
N GLY A 496 37.08 -11.00 -12.37
CA GLY A 496 35.61 -10.99 -12.32
C GLY A 496 34.97 -12.15 -13.10
N SER A 497 33.64 -12.10 -13.23
CA SER A 497 32.87 -13.15 -13.91
C SER A 497 33.22 -13.25 -15.40
N ASN A 498 33.40 -14.48 -15.88
CA ASN A 498 33.54 -14.80 -17.31
C ASN A 498 32.22 -14.69 -18.06
N TYR A 499 31.12 -14.37 -17.38
CA TYR A 499 29.80 -14.33 -17.96
C TYR A 499 29.25 -12.91 -17.95
N HIS A 500 28.38 -12.62 -18.90
CA HIS A 500 27.58 -11.41 -18.91
C HIS A 500 26.26 -11.68 -19.63
N TYR A 501 25.27 -10.84 -19.39
CA TYR A 501 24.08 -10.87 -20.20
C TYR A 501 24.40 -10.48 -21.64
N LEU A 502 23.95 -11.31 -22.58
CA LEU A 502 24.12 -11.06 -24.00
C LEU A 502 23.44 -9.74 -24.45
N ASN A 503 22.39 -9.32 -23.74
CA ASN A 503 21.70 -8.04 -23.97
C ASN A 503 21.58 -7.28 -22.64
N LYS A 504 21.59 -5.94 -22.70
CA LYS A 504 21.47 -5.07 -21.52
C LYS A 504 20.24 -5.35 -20.63
N ARG A 505 19.15 -5.87 -21.21
CA ARG A 505 17.94 -6.22 -20.44
C ARG A 505 18.06 -7.51 -19.64
N GLY A 506 19.09 -8.34 -19.89
CA GLY A 506 19.35 -9.60 -19.20
C GLY A 506 18.42 -10.75 -19.55
N GLY A 507 17.14 -10.48 -19.77
CA GLY A 507 16.08 -11.48 -19.88
C GLY A 507 14.88 -11.03 -19.07
N LYS A 508 14.00 -11.98 -18.72
CA LYS A 508 12.84 -11.70 -17.87
C LYS A 508 12.84 -12.57 -16.62
N ILE A 509 12.32 -12.00 -15.55
CA ILE A 509 11.84 -12.72 -14.37
C ILE A 509 10.31 -12.70 -14.39
N LEU A 510 9.71 -13.85 -14.06
CA LEU A 510 8.28 -14.01 -13.83
C LEU A 510 8.10 -14.45 -12.38
N PHE A 511 7.05 -13.95 -11.73
CA PHE A 511 6.69 -14.40 -10.39
C PHE A 511 5.19 -14.59 -10.24
N LYS A 512 4.82 -15.48 -9.32
CA LYS A 512 3.46 -15.69 -8.83
C LYS A 512 3.49 -15.99 -7.35
N ARG A 513 2.62 -15.34 -6.59
CA ARG A 513 2.41 -15.51 -5.16
C ARG A 513 0.94 -15.81 -4.95
N GLU A 514 0.66 -16.83 -4.15
CA GLU A 514 -0.69 -17.27 -3.83
C GLU A 514 -0.78 -17.49 -2.32
N GLN A 515 -1.80 -16.96 -1.68
CA GLN A 515 -2.09 -17.21 -0.26
C GLN A 515 -3.56 -17.60 -0.11
N PHE A 516 -3.81 -18.70 0.60
CA PHE A 516 -5.13 -19.10 1.07
C PHE A 516 -5.22 -18.70 2.53
N VAL A 517 -5.96 -17.63 2.81
CA VAL A 517 -6.03 -17.00 4.14
C VAL A 517 -7.34 -17.38 4.80
N ASP A 518 -7.29 -17.99 5.98
CA ASP A 518 -8.49 -18.36 6.73
C ASP A 518 -9.39 -17.13 6.94
N GLY A 519 -10.68 -17.27 6.62
CA GLY A 519 -11.66 -16.18 6.67
C GLY A 519 -11.97 -15.72 8.09
N ILE A 520 -11.74 -16.55 9.10
CA ILE A 520 -12.06 -16.29 10.50
C ILE A 520 -10.81 -15.79 11.25
N THR A 521 -9.70 -16.52 11.15
CA THR A 521 -8.48 -16.24 11.95
C THR A 521 -7.51 -15.30 11.25
N GLY A 522 -7.56 -15.20 9.91
CA GLY A 522 -6.59 -14.45 9.12
C GLY A 522 -5.24 -15.15 8.95
N HIS A 523 -5.05 -16.35 9.47
CA HIS A 523 -3.82 -17.11 9.25
C HIS A 523 -3.74 -17.64 7.82
N VAL A 524 -2.53 -17.73 7.30
CA VAL A 524 -2.27 -18.34 5.99
C VAL A 524 -2.31 -19.86 6.14
N VAL A 525 -3.30 -20.51 5.55
CA VAL A 525 -3.46 -21.97 5.56
C VAL A 525 -2.48 -22.62 4.60
N GLU A 526 -2.29 -22.01 3.43
CA GLU A 526 -1.27 -22.40 2.48
C GLU A 526 -0.80 -21.19 1.69
N ALA A 527 0.50 -21.12 1.42
CA ALA A 527 1.08 -20.14 0.52
C ALA A 527 1.99 -20.79 -0.50
N ARG A 528 2.00 -20.25 -1.72
CA ARG A 528 2.90 -20.67 -2.80
C ARG A 528 3.59 -19.46 -3.41
N LEU A 529 4.91 -19.52 -3.49
CA LEU A 529 5.75 -18.56 -4.22
C LEU A 529 6.40 -19.30 -5.39
N GLN A 530 6.27 -18.73 -6.59
CA GLN A 530 6.89 -19.26 -7.80
C GLN A 530 7.68 -18.13 -8.43
N THR A 531 8.95 -18.38 -8.75
CA THR A 531 9.79 -17.46 -9.52
C THR A 531 10.48 -18.20 -10.66
N ARG A 532 10.58 -17.55 -11.81
CA ARG A 532 11.24 -18.10 -12.99
C ARG A 532 12.04 -17.02 -13.71
N ILE A 533 13.27 -17.33 -14.06
CA ILE A 533 14.11 -16.50 -14.93
C ILE A 533 14.28 -17.19 -16.27
N ILE A 534 14.17 -16.42 -17.35
CA ILE A 534 14.62 -16.81 -18.70
C ILE A 534 15.62 -15.74 -19.16
N SER A 535 16.86 -16.14 -19.41
CA SER A 535 17.97 -15.22 -19.68
C SER A 535 18.89 -15.77 -20.76
N TRP A 536 19.59 -14.87 -21.47
CA TRP A 536 20.64 -15.21 -22.41
C TRP A 536 21.97 -14.71 -21.86
N ILE A 537 22.81 -15.64 -21.44
CA ILE A 537 24.09 -15.38 -20.78
C ILE A 537 25.21 -15.86 -21.70
N GLN A 538 26.09 -14.94 -22.07
CA GLN A 538 27.25 -15.23 -22.89
C GLN A 538 28.48 -15.49 -22.01
N ASP A 539 29.20 -16.56 -22.33
CA ASP A 539 30.58 -16.78 -21.90
C ASP A 539 31.53 -15.90 -22.72
N LYS A 540 32.21 -14.95 -22.07
CA LYS A 540 33.14 -13.99 -22.68
C LYS A 540 34.30 -14.66 -23.42
N ARG A 541 34.59 -15.93 -23.10
CA ARG A 541 35.68 -16.71 -23.71
C ARG A 541 35.28 -17.33 -25.06
N LYS A 542 33.99 -17.31 -25.40
CA LYS A 542 33.45 -17.89 -26.63
C LYS A 542 32.92 -16.78 -27.55
N PRO A 543 33.12 -16.89 -28.88
CA PRO A 543 32.44 -16.01 -29.82
C PRO A 543 30.93 -16.25 -29.78
N ILE A 544 30.13 -15.23 -30.13
CA ILE A 544 28.69 -15.38 -30.28
C ILE A 544 28.42 -16.17 -31.57
N ALA A 545 27.61 -17.23 -31.47
CA ALA A 545 27.20 -17.98 -32.65
C ALA A 545 26.40 -17.12 -33.66
N LYS A 546 26.54 -17.45 -34.95
CA LYS A 546 25.95 -16.69 -36.05
C LYS A 546 24.46 -17.00 -36.26
N SER A 547 24.03 -18.23 -36.01
CA SER A 547 22.64 -18.64 -36.15
C SER A 547 21.90 -18.44 -34.82
N ASN A 548 20.61 -18.10 -34.86
CA ASN A 548 19.81 -17.94 -33.65
C ASN A 548 19.69 -19.27 -32.87
N LEU A 549 19.60 -20.40 -33.58
CA LEU A 549 19.53 -21.72 -32.96
C LEU A 549 20.77 -22.03 -32.13
N ASP A 550 21.96 -21.82 -32.70
CA ASP A 550 23.22 -22.07 -32.00
C ASP A 550 23.41 -21.07 -30.87
N LYS A 551 23.03 -19.80 -31.11
CA LYS A 551 23.10 -18.74 -30.11
C LYS A 551 22.23 -19.07 -28.88
N ASP A 552 21.00 -19.55 -29.10
CA ASP A 552 20.13 -19.99 -28.02
C ASP A 552 20.74 -21.20 -27.31
N ASN A 553 21.18 -22.21 -28.05
CA ASN A 553 21.82 -23.40 -27.48
C ASN A 553 23.08 -23.09 -26.65
N GLU A 554 23.79 -22.00 -26.96
CA GLU A 554 25.01 -21.60 -26.24
C GLU A 554 24.77 -20.61 -25.10
N THR A 555 23.64 -19.91 -25.07
CA THR A 555 23.45 -18.78 -24.14
C THR A 555 22.16 -18.79 -23.34
N ILE A 556 21.09 -19.45 -23.80
CA ILE A 556 19.82 -19.43 -23.07
C ILE A 556 19.93 -20.24 -21.77
N ILE A 557 19.31 -19.74 -20.72
CA ILE A 557 19.04 -20.46 -19.49
C ILE A 557 17.59 -20.22 -19.05
N SER A 558 17.01 -21.21 -18.37
CA SER A 558 15.76 -21.04 -17.62
C SER A 558 15.92 -21.65 -16.24
N LEU A 559 15.68 -20.85 -15.20
CA LEU A 559 15.77 -21.27 -13.79
C LEU A 559 14.42 -21.04 -13.14
N ALA A 560 13.86 -22.06 -12.49
CA ALA A 560 12.58 -21.95 -11.80
C ALA A 560 12.68 -22.46 -10.37
N THR A 561 12.00 -21.78 -9.46
CA THR A 561 11.89 -22.16 -8.05
C THR A 561 10.42 -22.03 -7.62
N ILE A 562 9.95 -23.01 -6.84
CA ILE A 562 8.63 -23.03 -6.23
C ILE A 562 8.80 -23.34 -4.75
N THR A 563 8.34 -22.44 -3.88
CA THR A 563 8.27 -22.64 -2.44
C THR A 563 6.80 -22.73 -2.01
N THR A 564 6.45 -23.76 -1.25
CA THR A 564 5.11 -23.95 -0.69
C THR A 564 5.20 -24.05 0.83
N PHE A 565 4.39 -23.28 1.54
CA PHE A 565 4.19 -23.36 2.98
C PHE A 565 2.78 -23.85 3.25
N LYS A 566 2.63 -24.88 4.07
CA LYS A 566 1.33 -25.44 4.43
C LYS A 566 1.19 -25.53 5.95
N LEU A 567 0.17 -24.89 6.49
CA LEU A 567 -0.14 -24.94 7.91
C LEU A 567 -0.58 -26.37 8.29
N LYS A 568 0.05 -26.96 9.30
CA LYS A 568 -0.33 -28.24 9.90
C LYS A 568 -1.55 -28.01 10.79
N GLN A 569 -2.59 -28.81 10.58
CA GLN A 569 -3.82 -28.78 11.38
C GLN A 569 -3.64 -29.46 12.73
#